data_AF-A0A839IXY1-F1
#
_entry.id   AF-A0A839IXY1-F1
#
_cell.length_a   1.000
_cell.length_b   1.000
_cell.length_c   1.000
_cell.angle_alpha   90.00
_cell.angle_beta   90.00
_cell.angle_gamma   90.00
#
_symmetry.space_group_name_H-M   'P 1'
#
loop_
_entity.id
_entity.type
_entity.pdbx_description
1 polymer ?
#
loop_
_entity_poly.entity_id
_entity_poly.type
_entity_poly.pdbx_seq_one_letter_code
_entity_poly.pdbx_strand_id
1 'polypeptide(L)'
;YYLEDSFEKITLYSNKISKASYKKLADDKYKVTITVESSKEYFDGLGKLLKTSEKPNLLDIGIFDNDIKNSNGMTIKSPLFIKKIWVKPGESTFTFTTDKLPVKAGIDPYNKMIDRIPDDNLISVEEETD
;
A
#
# COMPACT_ATOMS: atom_id res chain seq x y z
N TYR A 1 12.60 3.03 -15.74
CA TYR A 1 11.30 3.31 -15.08
C TYR A 1 11.50 4.05 -13.76
N TYR A 2 11.91 3.42 -12.65
CA TYR A 2 11.95 4.10 -11.34
C TYR A 2 12.99 5.22 -11.31
N LEU A 3 14.19 4.98 -11.85
CA LEU A 3 15.23 6.01 -11.95
C LEU A 3 14.75 7.25 -12.72
N GLU A 4 14.23 7.07 -13.93
CA GLU A 4 13.66 8.17 -14.73
C GLU A 4 12.54 8.90 -13.97
N ASP A 5 11.61 8.15 -13.36
CA ASP A 5 10.47 8.75 -12.65
C ASP A 5 10.91 9.49 -11.38
N SER A 6 11.99 9.07 -10.72
CA SER A 6 12.51 9.69 -9.50
C SER A 6 13.53 10.81 -9.73
N PHE A 7 14.30 10.77 -10.83
CA PHE A 7 15.42 11.69 -11.07
C PHE A 7 15.25 12.58 -12.29
N GLU A 8 14.46 12.16 -13.29
CA GLU A 8 14.32 12.90 -14.55
C GLU A 8 12.95 13.60 -14.68
N LYS A 9 11.97 13.22 -13.84
CA LYS A 9 10.60 13.74 -13.89
C LYS A 9 10.13 14.20 -12.52
N ILE A 10 9.20 15.16 -12.52
CA ILE A 10 8.41 15.49 -11.34
C ILE A 10 7.24 14.52 -11.32
N THR A 11 7.37 13.45 -10.56
CA THR A 11 6.39 12.36 -10.50
C THR A 11 5.65 12.39 -9.17
N LEU A 12 4.33 12.44 -9.21
CA LEU A 12 3.47 12.27 -8.04
C LEU A 12 2.64 11.00 -8.19
N TYR A 13 2.47 10.32 -7.06
CA TYR A 13 1.67 9.11 -6.97
C TYR A 13 0.36 9.42 -6.22
N SER A 14 -0.64 8.59 -6.48
CA SER A 14 -1.85 8.48 -5.66
C SER A 14 -2.08 7.00 -5.43
N ASN A 15 -1.64 6.50 -4.30
CA ASN A 15 -1.89 5.14 -3.87
C ASN A 15 -2.86 5.22 -2.69
N LYS A 16 -3.87 4.36 -2.67
CA LYS A 16 -4.76 4.26 -1.51
C LYS A 16 -5.25 2.84 -1.34
N ILE A 17 -5.70 2.53 -0.14
CA ILE A 17 -6.53 1.35 0.09
C ILE A 17 -7.98 1.79 0.20
N SER A 18 -8.82 1.26 -0.69
CA SER A 18 -10.27 1.49 -0.66
C SER A 18 -10.98 0.54 0.29
N LYS A 19 -10.48 -0.70 0.43
CA LYS A 19 -11.05 -1.72 1.32
C LYS A 19 -10.00 -2.72 1.79
N ALA A 20 -10.06 -3.12 3.05
CA ALA A 20 -9.28 -4.22 3.58
C ALA A 20 -10.13 -5.05 4.53
N SER A 21 -10.26 -6.34 4.24
CA SER A 21 -10.99 -7.27 5.10
C SER A 21 -10.19 -8.55 5.35
N TYR A 22 -10.50 -9.23 6.44
CA TYR A 22 -9.99 -10.56 6.71
C TYR A 22 -11.10 -11.56 7.00
N LYS A 23 -10.82 -12.83 6.68
CA LYS A 23 -11.64 -13.98 7.05
C LYS A 23 -10.77 -15.01 7.76
N LYS A 24 -11.19 -15.48 8.94
CA LYS A 24 -10.51 -16.56 9.64
C LYS A 24 -10.64 -17.86 8.84
N LEU A 25 -9.53 -18.57 8.68
CA LEU A 25 -9.42 -19.88 8.05
C LEU A 25 -9.19 -20.97 9.12
N ALA A 26 -9.05 -22.22 8.68
CA ALA A 26 -8.55 -23.30 9.54
C ALA A 26 -7.11 -23.03 10.01
N ASP A 27 -6.70 -23.73 11.07
CA ASP A 27 -5.33 -23.69 11.63
C ASP A 27 -4.85 -22.29 12.05
N ASP A 28 -5.76 -21.45 12.54
CA ASP A 28 -5.48 -20.06 12.97
C ASP A 28 -4.81 -19.18 11.90
N LYS A 29 -5.09 -19.48 10.63
CA LYS A 29 -4.70 -18.63 9.50
C LYS A 29 -5.79 -17.64 9.17
N TYR A 30 -5.41 -16.54 8.54
CA TYR A 30 -6.32 -15.47 8.14
C TYR A 30 -6.12 -15.15 6.67
N LYS A 31 -7.19 -15.18 5.90
CA LYS A 31 -7.21 -14.71 4.51
C LYS A 31 -7.47 -13.22 4.54
N VAL A 32 -6.57 -12.42 3.97
CA VAL A 32 -6.71 -10.96 3.90
C VAL A 32 -6.95 -10.56 2.46
N THR A 33 -8.03 -9.82 2.22
CA THR A 33 -8.37 -9.26 0.92
C THR A 33 -8.22 -7.75 0.97
N ILE A 34 -7.44 -7.19 0.05
CA ILE A 34 -7.10 -5.77 0.00
C ILE A 34 -7.46 -5.26 -1.39
N THR A 35 -8.28 -4.23 -1.45
CA THR A 35 -8.56 -3.47 -2.67
C THR A 35 -7.78 -2.15 -2.60
N VAL A 36 -6.95 -1.93 -3.62
CA VAL A 36 -6.08 -0.76 -3.73
C VAL A 36 -6.42 0.01 -4.99
N GLU A 37 -6.19 1.32 -4.95
CA GLU A 37 -6.19 2.17 -6.14
C GLU A 37 -4.79 2.78 -6.29
N SER A 38 -4.26 2.81 -7.50
CA SER A 38 -2.96 3.42 -7.78
C SER A 38 -3.01 4.28 -9.03
N SER A 39 -2.40 5.45 -8.99
CA SER A 39 -2.14 6.28 -10.16
C SER A 39 -0.76 6.93 -10.08
N LYS A 40 -0.23 7.28 -11.24
CA LYS A 40 1.06 7.98 -11.37
C LYS A 40 0.93 9.09 -12.41
N GLU A 41 1.30 10.28 -11.99
CA GLU A 41 1.15 11.51 -12.76
C GLU A 41 2.48 12.25 -12.85
N TYR A 42 2.72 12.88 -13.99
CA TYR A 42 3.93 13.65 -14.27
C TYR A 42 3.59 15.12 -14.42
N PHE A 43 4.39 15.98 -13.81
CA PHE A 43 4.19 17.44 -13.77
C PHE A 43 5.39 18.18 -14.35
N ASP A 44 5.18 19.44 -14.72
CA ASP A 44 6.27 20.38 -14.99
C ASP A 44 6.69 21.16 -13.74
N GLY A 45 7.75 21.98 -13.87
CA GLY A 45 8.27 22.79 -12.77
C GLY A 45 7.33 23.90 -12.27
N LEU A 46 6.22 24.15 -12.97
CA LEU A 46 5.18 25.11 -12.55
C LEU A 46 3.97 24.39 -11.91
N GLY A 47 4.02 23.07 -11.76
CA GLY A 47 2.96 22.27 -11.17
C GLY A 47 1.82 21.92 -12.14
N LYS A 48 1.99 22.11 -13.45
CA LYS A 48 0.99 21.70 -14.45
C LYS A 48 1.12 20.20 -14.71
N LEU A 49 -0.02 19.49 -14.68
CA LEU A 49 -0.10 18.09 -15.09
C LEU A 49 0.26 17.94 -16.57
N LEU A 50 1.28 17.14 -16.87
CA LEU A 50 1.72 16.83 -18.23
C LEU A 50 1.09 15.55 -18.75
N LYS A 51 1.05 14.52 -17.91
CA LYS A 51 0.59 13.18 -18.31
C LYS A 51 0.22 12.31 -17.12
N THR A 52 -0.82 11.51 -17.28
CA THR A 52 -1.12 10.34 -16.43
C THR A 52 -0.55 9.07 -17.06
N SER A 53 0.17 8.27 -16.27
CA SER A 53 0.82 7.04 -16.71
C SER A 53 -0.16 5.87 -16.75
N GLU A 54 -0.15 5.11 -17.84
CA GLU A 54 -0.85 3.81 -17.96
C GLU A 54 0.04 2.62 -17.56
N LYS A 55 1.32 2.87 -17.28
CA LYS A 55 2.27 1.80 -16.91
C LYS A 55 2.08 1.37 -15.45
N PRO A 56 2.19 0.06 -15.15
CA PRO A 56 2.23 -0.43 -13.78
C PRO A 56 3.41 0.11 -12.97
N ASN A 57 3.24 0.16 -11.65
CA ASN A 57 4.28 0.51 -10.69
C ASN A 57 4.57 -0.65 -9.73
N LEU A 58 5.83 -0.86 -9.39
CA LEU A 58 6.22 -1.83 -8.37
C LEU A 58 6.07 -1.19 -6.99
N LEU A 59 5.07 -1.62 -6.24
CA LEU A 59 4.71 -1.07 -4.92
C LEU A 59 4.80 -2.14 -3.84
N ASP A 60 5.11 -1.73 -2.61
CA ASP A 60 5.05 -2.61 -1.46
C ASP A 60 3.59 -2.73 -1.00
N ILE A 61 3.05 -3.95 -0.95
CA ILE A 61 1.79 -4.24 -0.28
C ILE A 61 2.12 -4.98 1.02
N GLY A 62 1.61 -4.48 2.14
CA GLY A 62 1.91 -4.99 3.47
C GLY A 62 0.67 -5.29 4.30
N ILE A 63 0.81 -6.26 5.20
CA ILE A 63 -0.16 -6.59 6.25
C ILE A 63 0.57 -6.52 7.58
N PHE A 64 -0.05 -5.91 8.56
CA PHE A 64 0.57 -5.51 9.82
C PHE A 64 -0.28 -5.93 11.01
N ASP A 65 0.40 -6.20 12.11
CA ASP A 65 -0.16 -6.25 13.45
C ASP A 65 -0.23 -4.82 14.02
N ASN A 66 -0.56 -4.69 15.30
CA ASN A 66 -0.44 -3.46 16.07
C ASN A 66 0.98 -2.89 16.00
N ASP A 67 1.08 -1.57 15.98
CA ASP A 67 2.37 -0.89 16.04
C ASP A 67 3.05 -1.19 17.38
N ILE A 68 4.37 -1.38 17.35
CA ILE A 68 5.18 -1.74 18.52
C ILE A 68 6.18 -0.64 18.84
N LYS A 69 6.79 -0.72 20.03
CA LYS A 69 7.91 0.14 20.43
C LYS A 69 9.24 -0.56 20.14
N ASN A 70 10.15 0.12 19.45
CA ASN A 70 11.51 -0.38 19.30
C ASN A 70 12.34 -0.14 20.58
N SER A 71 13.61 -0.57 20.59
CA SER A 71 14.54 -0.39 21.72
C SER A 71 14.71 1.06 22.17
N ASN A 72 14.44 2.01 21.28
CA ASN A 72 14.58 3.45 21.53
C ASN A 72 13.23 4.10 21.91
N GLY A 73 12.17 3.32 22.16
CA GLY A 73 10.84 3.82 22.52
C GLY A 73 10.05 4.46 21.37
N MET A 74 10.53 4.33 20.13
CA MET A 74 9.84 4.85 18.93
C MET A 74 8.76 3.87 18.48
N THR A 75 7.61 4.40 18.07
CA THR A 75 6.54 3.60 17.47
C THR A 75 6.96 3.18 16.06
N ILE A 76 6.95 1.88 15.79
CA ILE A 76 7.25 1.30 14.48
C ILE A 76 6.12 0.35 14.08
N LYS A 77 5.91 0.21 12.77
CA LYS A 77 4.96 -0.77 12.23
C LYS A 77 5.49 -2.18 12.45
N SER A 78 4.60 -3.12 12.75
CA SER A 78 4.92 -4.55 12.93
C SER A 78 4.40 -5.36 11.73
N PRO A 79 5.23 -5.61 10.70
CA PRO A 79 4.78 -6.32 9.52
C PRO A 79 4.59 -7.81 9.78
N LEU A 80 3.43 -8.34 9.43
CA LEU A 80 3.17 -9.77 9.28
C LEU A 80 3.62 -10.25 7.91
N PHE A 81 3.48 -9.38 6.90
CA PHE A 81 3.78 -9.67 5.52
C PHE A 81 4.09 -8.38 4.77
N ILE A 82 5.10 -8.39 3.89
CA ILE A 82 5.35 -7.33 2.91
C ILE A 82 5.77 -7.97 1.60
N LYS A 83 5.18 -7.56 0.48
CA LYS A 83 5.56 -8.04 -0.85
C LYS A 83 5.55 -6.92 -1.88
N LYS A 84 6.57 -6.90 -2.73
CA LYS A 84 6.62 -6.06 -3.93
C LYS A 84 5.74 -6.64 -5.02
N ILE A 85 4.79 -5.84 -5.51
CA ILE A 85 3.81 -6.25 -6.52
C ILE A 85 3.69 -5.15 -7.58
N TRP A 86 3.62 -5.56 -8.84
CA TRP A 86 3.29 -4.66 -9.94
C TRP A 86 1.79 -4.35 -9.89
N VAL A 87 1.45 -3.12 -9.53
CA VAL A 87 0.08 -2.62 -9.47
C VAL A 87 -0.20 -1.81 -10.74
N LYS A 88 -1.28 -2.15 -11.45
CA LYS A 88 -1.71 -1.41 -12.64
C LYS A 88 -2.41 -0.11 -12.19
N PRO A 89 -2.40 0.94 -13.02
CA PRO A 89 -3.21 2.12 -12.74
C PRO A 89 -4.70 1.77 -12.61
N GLY A 90 -5.38 2.45 -11.69
CA GLY A 90 -6.77 2.17 -11.31
C GLY A 90 -6.87 1.20 -10.14
N GLU A 91 -8.00 0.50 -10.06
CA GLU A 91 -8.31 -0.42 -8.96
C GLU A 91 -7.71 -1.82 -9.17
N SER A 92 -7.22 -2.44 -8.10
CA SER A 92 -6.74 -3.82 -8.10
C SER A 92 -7.05 -4.48 -6.75
N THR A 93 -7.41 -5.76 -6.80
CA THR A 93 -7.68 -6.55 -5.58
C THR A 93 -6.62 -7.64 -5.43
N PHE A 94 -6.08 -7.74 -4.22
CA PHE A 94 -5.08 -8.73 -3.86
C PHE A 94 -5.54 -9.54 -2.65
N THR A 95 -5.12 -10.80 -2.60
CA THR A 95 -5.40 -11.70 -1.49
C THR A 95 -4.13 -12.32 -0.97
N PHE A 96 -4.00 -12.35 0.36
CA PHE A 96 -2.85 -12.92 1.07
C PHE A 96 -3.32 -13.79 2.23
N THR A 97 -2.40 -14.56 2.81
CA THR A 97 -2.65 -15.35 4.00
C THR A 97 -1.62 -14.98 5.07
N THR A 98 -2.07 -14.80 6.31
CA THR A 98 -1.21 -14.56 7.47
C THR A 98 -1.47 -15.61 8.55
N ASP A 99 -0.44 -15.95 9.31
CA ASP A 99 -0.53 -16.89 10.44
C ASP A 99 -0.89 -16.18 11.77
N LYS A 100 -1.19 -14.88 11.70
CA LYS A 100 -1.61 -14.04 12.83
C LYS A 100 -2.76 -13.15 12.39
N LEU A 101 -3.56 -12.72 13.37
CA LEU A 101 -4.66 -11.78 13.18
C LEU A 101 -4.13 -10.48 12.55
N PRO A 102 -4.58 -10.12 11.34
CA PRO A 102 -4.18 -8.87 10.69
C PRO A 102 -4.93 -7.69 11.31
N VAL A 103 -4.22 -6.61 11.58
CA VAL A 103 -4.80 -5.39 12.17
C VAL A 103 -4.84 -4.26 11.16
N LYS A 104 -3.80 -4.12 10.33
CA LYS A 104 -3.73 -3.09 9.28
C LYS A 104 -3.24 -3.70 7.96
N ALA A 105 -3.65 -3.10 6.86
CA ALA A 105 -3.17 -3.42 5.51
C ALA A 105 -2.77 -2.13 4.81
N GLY A 106 -1.73 -2.19 3.99
CA GLY A 106 -1.11 -1.00 3.38
C GLY A 106 -0.61 -1.19 1.95
N ILE A 107 -0.76 -0.17 1.10
CA ILE A 107 -0.06 0.01 -0.18
C ILE A 107 0.96 1.13 -0.01
N ASP A 108 2.20 0.89 -0.40
CA ASP A 108 3.33 1.74 -0.02
C ASP A 108 3.32 2.19 1.46
N PRO A 109 3.20 1.25 2.43
CA PRO A 109 2.94 1.56 3.84
C PRO A 109 4.06 2.34 4.55
N TYR A 110 5.20 2.52 3.89
CA TYR A 110 6.34 3.29 4.39
C TYR A 110 6.59 4.56 3.56
N ASN A 111 5.64 4.96 2.71
CA ASN A 111 5.68 6.18 1.90
C ASN A 111 6.99 6.31 1.10
N LYS A 112 7.36 5.25 0.37
CA LYS A 112 8.55 5.25 -0.50
C LYS A 112 8.31 6.01 -1.81
N MET A 113 7.05 6.19 -2.18
CA MET A 113 6.61 7.00 -3.30
C MET A 113 6.27 8.41 -2.83
N ILE A 114 6.46 9.40 -3.72
CA ILE A 114 6.03 10.77 -3.47
C ILE A 114 4.52 10.84 -3.71
N ASP A 115 3.76 10.44 -2.69
CA ASP A 115 2.31 10.42 -2.68
C ASP A 115 1.74 11.76 -2.22
N ARG A 116 0.60 12.16 -2.79
CA ARG A 116 -0.11 13.37 -2.38
C ARG A 116 -0.88 13.18 -1.08
N ILE A 117 -1.39 11.98 -0.81
CA ILE A 117 -2.23 11.69 0.36
C ILE A 117 -1.71 10.42 1.05
N PRO A 118 -0.52 10.45 1.67
CA PRO A 118 0.08 9.25 2.25
C PRO A 118 -0.71 8.65 3.43
N ASP A 119 -1.71 9.35 3.97
CA ASP A 119 -2.49 8.88 5.10
C ASP A 119 -3.51 7.78 4.72
N ASP A 120 -3.91 7.68 3.45
CA ASP A 120 -4.84 6.65 2.95
C ASP A 120 -4.13 5.39 2.40
N ASN A 121 -2.80 5.38 2.47
CA ASN A 121 -1.95 4.22 2.14
C ASN A 121 -2.14 3.05 3.10
N LEU A 122 -2.63 3.28 4.32
CA LEU A 122 -2.73 2.28 5.38
C LEU A 122 -4.06 2.41 6.12
N ILE A 123 -4.86 1.35 6.12
CA ILE A 123 -6.14 1.31 6.84
C ILE A 123 -6.19 0.11 7.80
N SER A 124 -7.11 0.16 8.76
CA SER A 124 -7.46 -1.00 9.58
C SER A 124 -8.12 -2.07 8.73
N VAL A 125 -7.85 -3.34 9.04
CA VAL A 125 -8.51 -4.47 8.39
C VAL A 125 -9.73 -4.86 9.21
N GLU A 126 -10.87 -4.99 8.55
CA GLU A 126 -12.14 -5.35 9.18
C GLU A 126 -12.42 -6.86 9.01
N GLU A 127 -13.09 -7.47 9.99
CA GLU A 127 -13.56 -8.85 9.83
C GLU A 127 -14.69 -8.88 8.81
N GLU A 128 -14.61 -9.79 7.84
CA GLU A 128 -15.69 -10.02 6.88
C GLU A 128 -16.85 -10.72 7.60
N THR A 129 -17.90 -9.95 7.92
CA THR A 129 -19.16 -10.49 8.45
C THR A 129 -19.98 -11.08 7.30
N ASP A 130 -20.22 -12.39 7.36
CA ASP A 130 -21.11 -13.11 6.43
C ASP A 130 -22.58 -12.66 6.56
#